data_AF-F8PYJ7-F1
#
_entry.id   AF-F8PYJ7-F1
#
_cell.length_a   1.000
_cell.length_b   1.000
_cell.length_c   1.000
_cell.angle_alpha   90.00
_cell.angle_beta   90.00
_cell.angle_gamma   90.00
#
_symmetry.space_group_name_H-M   'P 1'
#
loop_
_entity.id
_entity.type
_entity.pdbx_description
1 polymer ?
#
loop_
_entity_poly.entity_id
_entity_poly.type
_entity_poly.pdbx_seq_one_letter_code
_entity_poly.pdbx_strand_id
1 'polypeptide(L)'
;MVVSSREEYEERAISLAKSLCYEVHHDSRGDMELKTGGELINLRRNLFLNRDVMPLFDAKRWTKNLEKSYRAAWRRWVDGSMFRCVDDGNIWVKDEDEILVRFYE
;
A
#
# COMPACT_ATOMS: atom_id res chain seq x y z
N MET A 1 -3.94 0.32 -2.75
CA MET A 1 -4.85 -0.10 -3.82
C MET A 1 -4.25 -1.34 -4.45
N VAL A 2 -4.86 -2.50 -4.25
CA VAL A 2 -4.42 -3.76 -4.86
C VAL A 2 -5.44 -4.08 -5.94
N VAL A 3 -4.97 -4.18 -7.17
CA VAL A 3 -5.78 -4.41 -8.38
C VAL A 3 -5.13 -5.52 -9.20
N SER A 4 -5.91 -6.16 -10.06
CA SER A 4 -5.50 -7.37 -10.77
C SER A 4 -4.81 -7.09 -12.11
N SER A 5 -5.01 -5.89 -12.67
CA SER A 5 -4.41 -5.48 -13.93
C SER A 5 -3.92 -4.03 -13.93
N ARG A 6 -3.16 -3.68 -14.96
CA ARG A 6 -2.70 -2.31 -15.20
C ARG A 6 -3.88 -1.41 -15.57
N GLU A 7 -4.79 -1.89 -16.40
CA GLU A 7 -5.96 -1.14 -16.84
C GLU A 7 -6.84 -0.77 -15.64
N GLU A 8 -7.09 -1.73 -14.75
CA GLU A 8 -7.83 -1.52 -13.50
C GLU A 8 -7.11 -0.51 -12.58
N TYR A 9 -5.77 -0.55 -12.54
CA TYR A 9 -4.98 0.45 -11.84
C TYR A 9 -5.20 1.86 -12.37
N GLU A 10 -5.14 2.03 -13.70
CA GLU A 10 -5.32 3.32 -14.36
C GLU A 10 -6.73 3.88 -14.12
N GLU A 11 -7.77 3.07 -14.30
CA GLU A 11 -9.15 3.47 -14.04
C GLU A 11 -9.37 3.90 -12.59
N ARG A 12 -8.82 3.14 -11.64
CA ARG A 12 -8.97 3.44 -10.22
C ARG A 12 -8.20 4.70 -9.82
N ALA A 13 -7.01 4.92 -10.38
CA ALA A 13 -6.26 6.15 -10.19
C ALA A 13 -7.02 7.38 -10.71
N ILE A 14 -7.64 7.26 -11.90
CA ILE A 14 -8.50 8.32 -12.47
C ILE A 14 -9.71 8.59 -11.57
N SER A 15 -10.37 7.53 -11.08
CA SER A 15 -11.50 7.66 -10.16
C SER A 15 -11.14 8.42 -8.89
N LEU A 16 -9.99 8.10 -8.28
CA LEU A 16 -9.47 8.82 -7.11
C LEU A 16 -9.18 10.28 -7.43
N ALA A 17 -8.55 10.58 -8.56
CA ALA A 17 -8.28 11.96 -8.98
C ALA A 17 -9.59 12.76 -9.18
N LYS A 18 -10.61 12.14 -9.78
CA LYS A 18 -11.93 12.74 -9.98
C LYS A 18 -12.71 12.94 -8.67
N SER A 19 -12.43 12.15 -7.64
CA SER A 19 -13.10 12.26 -6.33
C SER A 19 -12.75 13.54 -5.56
N LEU A 20 -11.75 14.28 -6.02
CA LEU A 20 -11.15 15.39 -5.29
C LEU A 20 -12.04 16.64 -5.35
N CYS A 21 -12.42 17.15 -4.19
CA CYS A 21 -13.29 18.33 -4.05
C CYS A 21 -12.57 19.47 -3.33
N TYR A 22 -12.71 20.68 -3.85
CA TYR A 22 -12.20 21.92 -3.24
C TYR A 22 -13.39 22.85 -2.98
N GLU A 23 -13.68 23.14 -1.71
CA GLU A 23 -14.70 24.09 -1.32
C GLU A 23 -14.04 25.26 -0.58
N VAL A 24 -14.31 26.48 -1.03
CA VAL A 24 -13.91 27.68 -0.30
C VAL A 24 -15.03 28.01 0.68
N HIS A 25 -14.71 27.92 1.96
CA HIS A 25 -15.60 28.33 3.04
C HIS A 25 -15.13 29.68 3.56
N HIS A 26 -16.08 30.58 3.77
CA HIS A 26 -15.81 31.85 4.46
C HIS A 26 -16.17 31.67 5.93
N ASP A 27 -15.19 31.85 6.80
CA ASP A 27 -15.46 31.87 8.24
C ASP A 27 -16.23 33.16 8.60
N SER A 28 -16.92 33.12 9.74
CA SER A 28 -17.65 34.25 10.34
C SER A 28 -16.75 35.47 10.59
N ARG A 29 -15.42 35.29 10.59
CA ARG A 29 -14.39 36.32 10.74
C ARG A 29 -13.89 36.92 9.43
N GLY A 30 -14.35 36.41 8.28
CA GLY A 30 -13.92 36.87 6.95
C GLY A 30 -12.68 36.18 6.38
N ASP A 31 -12.07 35.24 7.12
CA ASP A 31 -10.97 34.42 6.60
C ASP A 31 -11.50 33.36 5.62
N MET A 32 -10.72 33.12 4.57
CA MET A 32 -11.00 32.06 3.58
C MET A 32 -10.34 30.75 4.02
N GLU A 33 -11.15 29.74 4.32
CA GLU A 33 -10.69 28.37 4.53
C GLU A 33 -10.93 27.52 3.29
N LEU A 34 -9.88 26.86 2.80
CA LEU A 34 -10.00 25.87 1.72
C LEU A 34 -10.26 24.49 2.33
N LYS A 35 -11.49 24.01 2.23
CA LYS A 35 -11.84 22.64 2.63
C LYS A 35 -11.59 21.70 1.45
N THR A 36 -10.67 20.76 1.64
CA THR A 36 -10.41 19.69 0.67
C THR A 36 -11.12 18.42 1.10
N GLY A 37 -11.92 17.84 0.20
CA GLY A 37 -12.66 16.60 0.44
C GLY A 37 -12.41 15.56 -0.66
N GLY A 38 -13.04 14.39 -0.50
CA GLY A 38 -12.97 13.31 -1.47
C GLY A 38 -12.24 12.07 -0.99
N GLU A 39 -12.42 11.00 -1.73
CA GLU A 39 -11.85 9.69 -1.41
C GLU A 39 -10.30 9.73 -1.38
N LEU A 40 -9.68 10.42 -2.35
CA LEU A 40 -8.23 10.58 -2.40
C LEU A 40 -7.68 11.35 -1.19
N ILE A 41 -8.41 12.37 -0.71
CA ILE A 41 -8.02 13.13 0.48
C ILE A 41 -8.13 12.26 1.73
N ASN A 42 -9.19 11.47 1.87
CA ASN A 42 -9.35 10.54 2.99
C ASN A 42 -8.27 9.45 2.97
N LEU A 43 -7.95 8.90 1.79
CA LEU A 43 -6.85 7.94 1.63
C LEU A 43 -5.51 8.55 2.07
N ARG A 44 -5.20 9.77 1.63
CA ARG A 44 -3.98 10.49 2.03
C ARG A 44 -3.93 10.74 3.54
N ARG A 45 -5.05 11.14 4.15
CA ARG A 45 -5.16 11.33 5.61
C ARG A 45 -4.89 10.01 6.34
N ASN A 46 -5.53 8.92 5.92
CA ASN A 46 -5.36 7.60 6.51
C ASN A 46 -3.91 7.10 6.39
N LEU A 47 -3.27 7.31 5.23
CA LEU A 47 -1.85 6.98 5.04
C LEU A 47 -0.94 7.78 5.98
N PHE A 48 -1.24 9.07 6.17
CA PHE A 48 -0.44 9.91 7.05
C PHE A 48 -0.61 9.53 8.53
N LEU A 49 -1.85 9.37 9.00
CA LEU A 49 -2.16 9.11 10.41
C LEU A 49 -1.74 7.71 10.87
N ASN A 50 -1.75 6.72 9.97
CA ASN A 50 -1.34 5.36 10.30
C ASN A 50 0.11 5.06 9.93
N ARG A 51 0.90 6.05 9.50
CA ARG A 51 2.23 5.78 8.92
C ARG A 51 3.17 5.02 9.86
N ASP A 52 3.04 5.26 11.16
CA ASP A 52 3.93 4.68 12.18
C ASP A 52 3.54 3.24 12.56
N VAL A 53 2.34 2.79 12.18
CA VAL A 53 1.78 1.48 12.56
C VAL A 53 1.45 0.58 11.38
N MET A 54 1.35 1.12 10.16
CA MET A 54 0.99 0.29 9.01
C MET A 54 2.20 -0.51 8.49
N PRO A 55 1.98 -1.77 8.05
CA PRO A 55 3.05 -2.61 7.52
C PRO A 55 3.74 -2.03 6.28
N LEU A 56 3.03 -1.21 5.48
CA LEU A 56 3.57 -0.58 4.28
C LEU A 56 4.82 0.28 4.56
N PHE A 57 4.94 0.84 5.76
CA PHE A 57 6.06 1.69 6.16
C PHE A 57 6.99 1.02 7.20
N ASP A 58 6.73 -0.22 7.59
CA ASP A 58 7.61 -0.97 8.48
C ASP A 58 8.78 -1.57 7.69
N ALA A 59 9.84 -0.78 7.53
CA ALA A 59 11.05 -1.19 6.83
C ALA A 59 11.70 -2.43 7.46
N LYS A 60 11.64 -2.58 8.79
CA LYS A 60 12.27 -3.71 9.49
C LYS A 60 11.56 -5.02 9.19
N ARG A 61 10.22 -5.01 9.27
CA ARG A 61 9.38 -6.16 8.89
C ARG A 61 9.55 -6.50 7.41
N TRP A 62 9.58 -5.49 6.54
CA TRP A 62 9.83 -5.68 5.11
C TRP A 62 11.19 -6.33 4.85
N THR A 63 12.28 -5.82 5.44
CA THR A 63 13.62 -6.39 5.29
C THR A 63 13.70 -7.83 5.81
N LYS A 64 13.09 -8.12 6.97
CA LYS A 64 13.00 -9.49 7.52
C LYS A 64 12.34 -10.45 6.52
N ASN A 65 11.23 -10.06 5.90
CA ASN A 65 10.53 -10.89 4.92
C ASN A 65 11.32 -11.01 3.60
N LEU A 66 12.05 -9.97 3.20
CA LEU A 66 12.95 -10.01 2.06
C LEU A 66 14.15 -10.97 2.30
N GLU A 67 14.74 -10.97 3.49
CA GLU A 67 15.82 -11.91 3.81
C GLU A 67 15.33 -13.37 3.80
N LYS A 68 14.10 -13.63 4.27
CA LYS A 68 13.46 -14.94 4.15
C LYS A 68 13.33 -15.36 2.68
N SER A 69 12.92 -14.44 1.79
CA SER A 69 12.77 -14.75 0.35
C SER A 69 14.12 -15.06 -0.29
N TYR A 70 15.17 -14.30 0.01
CA TYR A 70 16.52 -14.58 -0.49
C TYR A 70 17.06 -15.93 -0.02
N ARG A 71 16.83 -16.31 1.25
CA ARG A 71 17.21 -17.63 1.77
C ARG A 71 16.45 -18.76 1.07
N ALA A 72 15.20 -18.52 0.66
CA ALA A 72 14.42 -19.50 -0.11
C ALA A 72 14.93 -19.59 -1.57
N ALA A 73 15.20 -18.45 -2.21
CA ALA A 73 15.78 -18.38 -3.55
C ALA A 73 17.11 -19.12 -3.62
N TRP A 74 18.00 -18.84 -2.67
CA TRP A 74 19.30 -19.49 -2.57
C TRP A 74 19.16 -21.01 -2.42
N ARG A 75 18.28 -21.48 -1.53
CA ARG A 75 18.03 -22.93 -1.37
C ARG A 75 17.57 -23.56 -2.69
N ARG A 76 16.60 -22.94 -3.36
CA ARG A 76 16.07 -23.42 -4.65
C ARG A 76 17.13 -23.45 -5.77
N TRP A 77 18.08 -22.54 -5.72
CA TRP A 77 19.20 -22.51 -6.66
C TRP A 77 20.19 -23.63 -6.36
N VAL A 78 20.61 -23.80 -5.09
CA VAL A 78 21.56 -24.85 -4.67
C VAL A 78 21.00 -26.26 -4.89
N ASP A 79 19.73 -26.48 -4.60
CA ASP A 79 19.08 -27.79 -4.75
C ASP A 79 18.62 -28.07 -6.20
N GLY A 80 18.78 -27.09 -7.10
CA GLY A 80 18.37 -27.14 -8.51
C GLY A 80 16.86 -27.15 -8.75
N SER A 81 16.02 -26.99 -7.73
CA SER A 81 14.55 -26.98 -7.85
C SER A 81 14.04 -25.83 -8.70
N MET A 82 14.73 -24.69 -8.68
CA MET A 82 14.39 -23.55 -9.52
C MET A 82 14.41 -23.89 -11.03
N PHE A 83 15.22 -24.87 -11.44
CA PHE A 83 15.34 -25.29 -12.84
C PHE A 83 14.44 -26.47 -13.20
N ARG A 84 13.70 -27.03 -12.24
CA ARG A 84 12.85 -28.21 -12.45
C ARG A 84 11.45 -27.88 -13.00
N CYS A 85 11.16 -26.61 -13.30
CA CYS A 85 10.00 -26.13 -14.09
C CYS A 85 8.64 -26.76 -13.73
N VAL A 86 8.27 -26.79 -12.44
CA VAL A 86 6.92 -27.22 -12.01
C VAL A 86 6.09 -26.05 -11.45
N ASP A 87 6.72 -24.95 -11.05
CA ASP A 87 6.06 -23.76 -10.52
C ASP A 87 6.31 -22.52 -11.39
N ASP A 88 5.55 -21.47 -11.13
CA ASP A 88 5.63 -20.15 -11.77
C ASP A 88 6.92 -19.36 -11.40
N GLY A 89 7.87 -19.99 -10.71
CA GLY A 89 9.09 -19.37 -10.22
C GLY A 89 8.89 -18.44 -9.02
N ASN A 90 7.67 -18.26 -8.52
CA ASN A 90 7.38 -17.33 -7.44
C ASN A 90 7.82 -17.87 -6.07
N ILE A 91 8.26 -16.96 -5.21
CA ILE A 91 8.63 -17.26 -3.81
C ILE A 91 7.64 -16.57 -2.89
N TRP A 92 6.74 -17.37 -2.31
CA TRP A 92 5.76 -16.90 -1.35
C TRP A 92 6.35 -16.91 0.06
N VAL A 93 6.51 -15.73 0.66
CA VAL A 93 6.93 -15.58 2.06
C VAL A 93 5.72 -15.27 2.92
N LYS A 94 5.51 -16.07 3.96
CA LYS A 94 4.51 -15.78 4.98
C LYS A 94 5.04 -14.71 5.92
N ASP A 95 4.25 -13.66 6.07
CA ASP A 95 4.47 -12.63 7.06
C ASP A 95 3.81 -13.07 8.38
N GLU A 96 4.61 -13.19 9.43
CA GLU A 96 4.18 -13.77 10.72
C GLU A 96 3.83 -12.69 11.76
N ASP A 97 4.18 -11.43 11.48
CA ASP A 97 3.96 -10.32 12.39
C ASP A 97 2.48 -9.85 12.27
N GLU A 98 1.80 -9.61 13.39
CA GLU A 98 0.40 -9.15 13.37
C GLU A 98 0.27 -7.75 12.75
N ILE A 99 -0.87 -7.46 12.13
CA ILE A 99 -1.18 -6.16 11.50
C ILE A 99 -2.23 -5.44 12.36
N LEU A 100 -1.83 -4.34 12.99
CA LEU A 100 -2.73 -3.50 13.78
C LEU A 100 -2.92 -2.15 13.08
N VAL A 101 -3.78 -2.11 12.06
CA VAL A 101 -4.14 -0.85 11.37
C VAL A 101 -5.50 -0.36 11.86
N ARG A 102 -5.62 0.93 12.17
CA ARG A 102 -6.90 1.58 12.47
C ARG A 102 -7.38 2.37 11.25
N PHE A 103 -8.61 2.12 10.81
CA PHE A 103 -9.22 2.92 9.76
C PHE A 103 -9.94 4.11 10.39
N TYR A 104 -9.68 5.31 9.87
CA TYR A 104 -10.42 6.51 10.26
C TYR A 104 -11.41 6.85 9.15
N GLU A 105 -12.68 7.00 9.53
CA GLU A 105 -13.79 7.43 8.68
C GLU A 105 -13.88 8.96 8.60
#